data_AF-A0ABD2U0J3-F1
#
_entry.id   AF-A0ABD2U0J3-F1
#
_cell.length_a   1.000
_cell.length_b   1.000
_cell.length_c   1.000
_cell.angle_alpha   90.00
_cell.angle_beta   90.00
_cell.angle_gamma   90.00
#
_symmetry.space_group_name_H-M   'P 1'
#
loop_
_entity.id
_entity.type
_entity.pdbx_description
1 polymer ?
#
loop_
_entity_poly.entity_id
_entity_poly.type
_entity_poly.pdbx_seq_one_letter_code
_entity_poly.pdbx_strand_id
1 'polypeptide(L)'
;FLYVKRDPFVFLEMESNSQFLTNQQIETRIEEAATSINVQNEVRAQIIEKIAEKKSDKYFLLERLKELLPDEYIIWTIEWERYDYDLQYIWDTKTLTSVEKEPLSIKTLCYKTQHGSKTLADEKRIFREMRRAKEIGREIISPTDTKMNQNQVTFTEIQNMRREKRIFNHNVENLKRELESIKNEIKSLENSLYAINQKKGEIYASILQLKKQNYTS
;
A
#
# COMPACT_ATOMS: atom_id res chain seq x y z
N PHE A 1 -31.93 19.91 -1.06
CA PHE A 1 -31.61 21.20 -1.69
C PHE A 1 -30.31 21.07 -2.49
N LEU A 2 -30.40 20.56 -3.72
CA LEU A 2 -29.27 20.46 -4.64
C LEU A 2 -29.49 21.52 -5.72
N TYR A 3 -28.78 22.64 -5.60
CA TYR A 3 -28.72 23.67 -6.62
C TYR A 3 -27.77 23.18 -7.72
N VAL A 4 -28.34 22.54 -8.75
CA VAL A 4 -27.63 22.30 -10.01
C VAL A 4 -27.51 23.66 -10.69
N LYS A 5 -26.33 24.28 -10.60
CA LYS A 5 -25.96 25.38 -11.49
C LYS A 5 -26.04 24.85 -12.91
N ARG A 6 -27.07 25.26 -13.65
CA ARG A 6 -27.12 25.09 -15.10
C ARG A 6 -25.97 25.92 -15.68
N ASP A 7 -25.04 25.26 -16.35
CA ASP A 7 -24.08 25.92 -17.22
C ASP A 7 -24.85 26.72 -18.30
N PRO A 8 -24.50 27.98 -18.57
CA PRO A 8 -25.16 28.78 -19.60
C PRO A 8 -24.72 28.41 -21.03
N PHE A 9 -23.83 27.43 -21.21
CA PHE A 9 -23.40 26.97 -22.53
C PHE A 9 -24.25 25.82 -23.03
N VAL A 10 -25.49 26.15 -23.40
CA VAL A 10 -26.23 25.37 -24.39
C VAL A 10 -25.54 25.66 -25.73
N PHE A 11 -24.83 24.65 -26.25
CA PHE A 11 -24.38 24.63 -27.64
C PHE A 11 -25.61 24.86 -28.51
N LEU A 12 -25.71 26.06 -29.09
CA LEU A 12 -26.67 26.35 -30.14
C LEU A 12 -26.36 25.40 -31.29
N GLU A 13 -27.35 24.57 -31.61
CA GLU A 13 -27.43 23.78 -32.82
C GLU A 13 -26.96 24.65 -34.00
N MET A 14 -25.97 24.14 -34.73
CA MET A 14 -25.49 24.74 -35.97
C MET A 14 -26.61 24.65 -37.01
N GLU A 15 -27.55 25.59 -36.96
CA GLU A 15 -28.40 25.89 -38.09
C GLU A 15 -27.51 26.26 -39.27
N SER A 16 -27.67 25.48 -40.32
CA SER A 16 -26.94 25.49 -41.57
C SER A 16 -27.35 26.69 -42.42
N ASN A 17 -27.16 27.91 -41.91
CA ASN A 17 -27.33 29.13 -42.68
C ASN A 17 -25.96 29.67 -43.08
N SER A 18 -25.63 29.43 -44.34
CA SER A 18 -24.52 30.02 -45.11
C SER A 18 -24.66 31.55 -45.21
N GLN A 19 -24.55 32.25 -44.09
CA GLN A 19 -24.23 33.66 -44.05
C GLN A 19 -22.73 33.76 -43.78
N PHE A 20 -21.97 34.26 -44.75
CA PHE A 20 -20.60 34.70 -44.52
C PHE A 20 -20.60 35.67 -43.34
N LEU A 21 -19.91 35.30 -42.27
CA LEU A 21 -19.72 36.18 -41.13
C LEU A 21 -18.97 37.43 -41.62
N THR A 22 -19.39 38.60 -41.14
CA THR A 22 -18.63 39.83 -41.41
C THR A 22 -17.28 39.77 -40.68
N ASN A 23 -16.28 40.48 -41.20
CA ASN A 23 -14.95 40.52 -40.57
C ASN A 23 -15.03 40.95 -39.09
N GLN A 24 -15.94 41.87 -38.76
CA GLN A 24 -16.20 42.29 -37.38
C GLN A 24 -16.75 41.14 -36.51
N GLN A 25 -17.67 40.32 -37.01
CA GLN A 25 -18.18 39.14 -36.30
C GLN A 25 -17.09 38.08 -36.09
N ILE A 26 -16.21 37.91 -37.07
CA ILE A 26 -15.07 36.99 -36.97
C ILE A 26 -14.10 37.47 -35.87
N GLU A 27 -13.77 38.75 -35.84
CA GLU A 27 -12.90 39.35 -34.81
C GLU A 27 -13.49 39.18 -33.40
N THR A 28 -14.78 39.49 -33.21
CA THR A 28 -15.45 39.30 -31.91
C THR A 28 -15.38 37.84 -31.46
N ARG A 29 -15.65 36.88 -32.35
CA ARG A 29 -15.56 35.44 -32.01
C ARG A 29 -14.14 34.99 -31.68
N ILE A 30 -13.13 35.57 -32.33
CA ILE A 30 -11.72 35.28 -32.00
C ILE A 30 -11.37 35.84 -30.62
N GLU A 31 -11.86 37.03 -30.27
CA GLU A 31 -11.65 37.64 -28.96
C GLU A 31 -12.34 36.84 -27.83
N GLU A 32 -13.58 36.41 -28.05
CA GLU A 32 -14.30 35.50 -27.14
C GLU A 32 -13.55 34.17 -26.96
N ALA A 33 -13.03 33.59 -28.04
CA ALA A 33 -12.23 32.37 -27.97
C ALA A 33 -10.91 32.58 -27.21
N ALA A 34 -10.26 33.74 -27.37
CA ALA A 34 -9.04 34.09 -26.65
C ALA A 34 -9.29 34.26 -25.14
N THR A 35 -10.38 34.93 -24.75
CA THR A 35 -10.77 35.04 -23.33
C THR A 35 -11.08 33.67 -22.72
N SER A 36 -11.77 32.78 -23.46
CA SER A 36 -12.02 31.41 -23.04
C SER A 36 -10.74 30.60 -22.82
N ILE A 37 -9.75 30.72 -23.71
CA ILE A 37 -8.42 30.12 -23.56
C ILE A 37 -7.72 30.61 -22.28
N ASN A 38 -7.81 31.90 -21.97
CA ASN A 38 -7.20 32.47 -20.78
C ASN A 38 -7.82 31.91 -19.49
N VAL A 39 -9.15 31.81 -19.43
CA VAL A 39 -9.85 31.16 -18.31
C VAL A 39 -9.41 29.71 -18.15
N GLN A 40 -9.30 28.96 -19.25
CA GLN A 40 -8.82 27.57 -19.21
C GLN A 40 -7.35 27.46 -18.77
N ASN A 41 -6.50 28.43 -19.11
CA ASN A 41 -5.11 28.47 -18.65
C ASN A 41 -5.01 28.67 -17.14
N GLU A 42 -5.87 29.51 -16.58
CA GLU A 42 -5.92 29.76 -15.13
C GLU A 42 -6.33 28.48 -14.37
N VAL A 43 -7.41 27.82 -14.82
CA VAL A 43 -7.85 26.54 -14.24
C VAL A 43 -6.75 25.47 -14.37
N ARG A 44 -6.09 25.41 -15.53
CA ARG A 44 -4.96 24.50 -15.78
C ARG A 44 -3.82 24.74 -14.80
N ALA A 45 -3.46 25.99 -14.54
CA ALA A 45 -2.40 26.34 -13.59
C ALA A 45 -2.74 25.85 -12.16
N GLN A 46 -3.97 26.09 -11.71
CA GLN A 46 -4.44 25.62 -10.40
C GLN A 46 -4.42 24.08 -10.28
N ILE A 47 -4.77 23.36 -11.35
CA ILE A 47 -4.72 21.88 -11.36
C ILE A 47 -3.27 21.40 -11.28
N ILE A 48 -2.33 22.02 -12.00
CA ILE A 48 -0.91 21.66 -11.95
C ILE A 48 -0.35 21.85 -10.54
N GLU A 49 -0.69 22.96 -9.89
CA GLU A 49 -0.29 23.24 -8.50
C GLU A 49 -0.81 22.17 -7.54
N LYS A 50 -2.10 21.81 -7.64
CA LYS A 50 -2.69 20.73 -6.84
C LYS A 50 -2.05 19.37 -7.10
N ILE A 51 -1.69 19.05 -8.35
CA ILE A 51 -0.97 17.82 -8.65
C ILE A 51 0.40 17.81 -7.97
N ALA A 52 1.11 18.95 -7.98
CA ALA A 52 2.41 19.06 -7.32
C ALA A 52 2.30 18.87 -5.79
N GLU A 53 1.31 19.52 -5.16
CA GLU A 53 0.98 19.35 -3.74
C GLU A 53 0.71 17.87 -3.42
N LYS A 54 -0.19 17.23 -4.16
CA LYS A 54 -0.54 15.81 -3.94
C LYS A 54 0.62 14.86 -4.19
N LYS A 55 1.52 15.17 -5.12
CA LYS A 55 2.77 14.42 -5.31
C LYS A 55 3.67 14.54 -4.09
N SER A 56 3.77 15.73 -3.49
CA SER A 56 4.50 15.93 -2.23
C SER A 56 3.90 15.10 -1.09
N ASP A 57 2.58 15.11 -0.94
CA ASP A 57 1.89 14.28 0.07
C ASP A 57 2.14 12.79 -0.16
N LYS A 58 2.08 12.33 -1.42
CA LYS A 58 2.41 10.94 -1.81
C LYS A 58 3.84 10.59 -1.35
N TYR A 59 4.81 11.46 -1.59
CA TYR A 59 6.20 11.23 -1.17
C TYR A 59 6.32 11.15 0.36
N PHE A 60 5.64 12.05 1.09
CA PHE A 60 5.65 12.03 2.54
C PHE A 60 5.09 10.72 3.11
N LEU A 61 3.96 10.24 2.58
CA LEU A 61 3.37 8.95 3.00
C LEU A 61 4.28 7.77 2.66
N LEU A 62 4.93 7.78 1.50
CA LEU A 62 5.89 6.76 1.13
C LEU A 62 7.05 6.73 2.12
N GLU A 63 7.62 7.87 2.47
CA GLU A 63 8.74 7.94 3.43
C GLU A 63 8.33 7.43 4.81
N ARG A 64 7.13 7.78 5.27
CA ARG A 64 6.59 7.23 6.51
C ARG A 64 6.36 5.73 6.46
N LEU A 65 5.92 5.19 5.32
CA LEU A 65 5.80 3.74 5.14
C LEU A 65 7.16 3.05 5.13
N LYS A 66 8.20 3.71 4.59
CA LYS A 66 9.58 3.20 4.63
C LYS A 66 10.12 3.08 6.05
N GLU A 67 9.86 4.08 6.90
CA GLU A 67 10.28 4.01 8.31
C GLU A 67 9.62 2.87 9.09
N LEU A 68 8.42 2.45 8.68
CA LEU A 68 7.66 1.42 9.37
C LEU A 68 7.96 0.01 8.85
N LEU A 69 8.28 -0.14 7.57
CA LEU A 69 8.43 -1.46 6.93
C LEU A 69 9.91 -1.84 6.75
N PRO A 70 10.30 -3.12 6.91
CA PRO A 70 11.64 -3.57 6.53
C PRO A 70 11.94 -3.27 5.06
N ASP A 71 13.21 -3.02 4.72
CA ASP A 71 13.66 -2.64 3.37
C ASP A 71 13.16 -3.58 2.25
N GLU A 72 13.02 -4.87 2.57
CA GLU A 72 12.49 -5.90 1.67
C GLU A 72 11.06 -5.62 1.19
N TYR A 73 10.24 -4.91 1.98
CA TYR A 73 8.86 -4.54 1.62
C TYR A 73 8.78 -3.23 0.82
N ILE A 74 9.80 -2.37 0.93
CA ILE A 74 9.90 -1.08 0.24
C ILE A 74 10.32 -1.29 -1.21
N ILE A 75 11.26 -2.22 -1.44
CA ILE A 75 11.67 -2.66 -2.77
C ILE A 75 10.44 -3.16 -3.54
N TRP A 76 9.53 -3.86 -2.86
CA TRP A 76 8.24 -4.30 -3.43
C TRP A 76 7.37 -3.13 -3.91
N THR A 77 7.02 -2.16 -3.06
CA THR A 77 6.08 -1.10 -3.50
C THR A 77 6.62 -0.18 -4.60
N ILE A 78 7.95 -0.08 -4.73
CA ILE A 78 8.63 0.73 -5.76
C ILE A 78 8.84 -0.05 -7.07
N GLU A 79 9.18 -1.35 -7.01
CA GLU A 79 9.38 -2.18 -8.23
C GLU A 79 8.08 -2.66 -8.88
N TRP A 80 6.98 -2.74 -8.14
CA TRP A 80 5.69 -3.20 -8.69
C TRP A 80 5.00 -2.22 -9.63
N GLU A 81 5.30 -0.92 -9.58
CA GLU A 81 4.89 0.00 -10.65
C GLU A 81 5.60 -0.33 -11.99
N ARG A 82 6.58 -1.25 -11.98
CA ARG A 82 7.42 -1.62 -13.13
C ARG A 82 7.14 -3.01 -13.71
N TYR A 83 6.59 -3.96 -12.95
CA TYR A 83 6.28 -5.31 -13.43
C TYR A 83 5.02 -5.90 -12.76
N ASP A 84 4.06 -6.25 -13.59
CA ASP A 84 2.73 -6.80 -13.25
C ASP A 84 2.83 -8.34 -13.11
N TYR A 85 3.11 -8.88 -11.92
CA TYR A 85 3.18 -10.33 -11.69
C TYR A 85 2.46 -10.79 -10.41
N ASP A 86 1.72 -11.90 -10.52
CA ASP A 86 0.93 -12.58 -9.49
C ASP A 86 1.76 -13.29 -8.41
N LEU A 87 1.40 -13.11 -7.13
CA LEU A 87 2.21 -13.58 -5.99
C LEU A 87 1.51 -14.48 -5.01
N GLN A 88 1.53 -15.75 -5.36
CA GLN A 88 1.10 -16.84 -4.51
C GLN A 88 2.26 -17.64 -3.89
N TYR A 89 3.54 -17.23 -4.04
CA TYR A 89 4.67 -18.15 -3.83
C TYR A 89 5.66 -17.85 -2.67
N ILE A 90 5.51 -16.78 -1.88
CA ILE A 90 6.62 -16.36 -0.95
C ILE A 90 6.38 -16.70 0.54
N TRP A 91 5.27 -17.33 0.93
CA TRP A 91 5.00 -17.58 2.36
C TRP A 91 5.52 -18.92 2.92
N ASP A 92 6.17 -19.77 2.13
CA ASP A 92 6.38 -21.17 2.52
C ASP A 92 7.82 -21.60 2.85
N THR A 93 8.75 -20.68 3.13
CA THR A 93 10.12 -21.11 3.48
C THR A 93 10.60 -20.63 4.85
N LYS A 94 10.58 -21.60 5.78
CA LYS A 94 11.60 -21.93 6.80
C LYS A 94 11.24 -21.71 8.27
N THR A 95 10.52 -22.70 8.79
CA THR A 95 10.80 -23.31 10.10
C THR A 95 11.90 -24.39 9.98
N LEU A 96 12.60 -24.67 11.10
CA LEU A 96 13.65 -25.69 11.35
C LEU A 96 15.06 -25.35 10.78
N THR A 97 16.18 -25.50 11.49
CA THR A 97 16.57 -26.47 12.54
C THR A 97 17.70 -25.94 13.43
N SER A 98 17.69 -26.28 14.73
CA SER A 98 18.89 -26.65 15.49
C SER A 98 18.46 -27.68 16.53
N VAL A 99 18.85 -28.95 16.33
CA VAL A 99 18.58 -30.06 17.24
C VAL A 99 19.80 -30.25 18.13
N GLU A 100 19.81 -29.58 19.29
CA GLU A 100 20.65 -30.00 20.41
C GLU A 100 20.07 -31.31 20.96
N LYS A 101 20.90 -32.34 21.10
CA LYS A 101 20.48 -33.67 21.59
C LYS A 101 20.13 -33.58 23.08
N GLU A 102 18.85 -33.37 23.37
CA GLU A 102 18.30 -33.50 24.71
C GLU A 102 18.49 -34.92 25.27
N PRO A 103 18.67 -35.05 26.60
CA PRO A 103 18.69 -36.35 27.26
C PRO A 103 17.36 -37.10 27.06
N LEU A 104 17.45 -38.40 26.75
CA LEU A 104 16.30 -39.28 26.54
C LEU A 104 15.33 -39.22 27.74
N SER A 105 14.05 -38.97 27.46
CA SER A 105 13.03 -38.90 28.52
C SER A 105 12.90 -40.21 29.29
N ILE A 106 12.50 -40.13 30.58
CA ILE A 106 12.26 -41.29 31.45
C ILE A 106 11.28 -42.28 30.80
N LYS A 107 10.28 -41.79 30.04
CA LYS A 107 9.31 -42.62 29.32
C LYS A 107 9.99 -43.49 28.26
N THR A 108 10.96 -42.92 27.53
CA THR A 108 11.75 -43.63 26.52
C THR A 108 12.68 -44.67 27.16
N LEU A 109 13.25 -44.35 28.32
CA LEU A 109 14.07 -45.29 29.09
C LEU A 109 13.24 -46.47 29.64
N CYS A 110 12.02 -46.23 30.13
CA CYS A 110 11.10 -47.28 30.60
C CYS A 110 10.70 -48.24 29.47
N TYR A 111 10.53 -47.71 28.25
CA TYR A 111 10.22 -48.52 27.08
C TYR A 111 11.38 -49.48 26.74
N LYS A 112 12.64 -49.03 26.88
CA LYS A 112 13.83 -49.87 26.67
C LYS A 112 13.98 -50.98 27.71
N THR A 113 13.50 -50.78 28.93
CA THR A 113 13.45 -51.84 29.95
C THR A 113 12.32 -52.83 29.69
N GLN A 114 11.15 -52.37 29.26
CA GLN A 114 9.98 -53.22 28.99
C GLN A 114 10.13 -54.11 27.75
N HIS A 115 10.84 -53.66 26.73
CA HIS A 115 11.01 -54.39 25.47
C HIS A 115 12.34 -55.15 25.35
N GLY A 116 13.02 -55.38 26.48
CA GLY A 116 14.16 -56.29 26.58
C GLY A 116 15.51 -55.62 26.32
N SER A 117 16.21 -55.29 27.41
CA SER A 117 17.66 -55.05 27.35
C SER A 117 18.37 -56.39 27.24
N LYS A 118 19.27 -56.53 26.26
CA LYS A 118 19.91 -57.82 25.95
C LYS A 118 20.95 -58.26 26.99
N THR A 119 21.35 -57.36 27.90
CA THR A 119 22.35 -57.63 28.95
C THR A 119 22.02 -56.92 30.26
N LEU A 120 22.44 -57.53 31.39
CA LEU A 120 22.35 -56.92 32.72
C LEU A 120 23.14 -55.60 32.82
N ALA A 121 24.21 -55.46 32.03
CA ALA A 121 25.01 -54.24 31.97
C ALA A 121 24.23 -53.07 31.34
N ASP A 122 23.47 -53.33 30.27
CA ASP A 122 22.58 -52.34 29.64
C ASP A 122 21.45 -51.93 30.57
N GLU A 123 20.85 -52.88 31.28
CA GLU A 123 19.80 -52.60 32.25
C GLU A 123 20.31 -51.72 33.41
N LYS A 124 21.50 -52.04 33.96
CA LYS A 124 22.17 -51.19 34.96
C LYS A 124 22.57 -49.81 34.41
N ARG A 125 22.81 -49.68 33.11
CA ARG A 125 23.06 -48.38 32.47
C ARG A 125 21.77 -47.56 32.41
N ILE A 126 20.67 -48.16 31.96
CA ILE A 126 19.35 -47.53 31.89
C ILE A 126 18.89 -47.05 33.27
N PHE A 127 19.05 -47.86 34.32
CA PHE A 127 18.67 -47.43 35.68
C PHE A 127 19.54 -46.28 36.21
N ARG A 128 20.82 -46.22 35.85
CA ARG A 128 21.68 -45.08 36.18
C ARG A 128 21.26 -43.80 35.43
N GLU A 129 20.90 -43.92 34.16
CA GLU A 129 20.36 -42.81 33.36
C GLU A 129 19.01 -42.32 33.91
N MET A 130 18.11 -43.22 34.32
CA MET A 130 16.85 -42.87 34.99
C MET A 130 17.08 -42.16 36.32
N ARG A 131 18.07 -42.58 37.11
CA ARG A 131 18.41 -41.93 38.39
C ARG A 131 18.94 -40.51 38.16
N ARG A 132 19.86 -40.33 37.21
CA ARG A 132 20.37 -39.00 36.83
C ARG A 132 19.24 -38.10 36.31
N ALA A 133 18.37 -38.60 35.44
CA ALA A 133 17.23 -37.84 34.94
C ALA A 133 16.27 -37.42 36.08
N LYS A 134 16.11 -38.25 37.12
CA LYS A 134 15.29 -37.96 38.29
C LYS A 134 15.96 -36.99 39.27
N GLU A 135 17.28 -37.01 39.40
CA GLU A 135 18.07 -36.07 40.20
C GLU A 135 18.09 -34.68 39.54
N ILE A 136 18.35 -34.62 38.24
CA ILE A 136 18.20 -33.40 37.42
C ILE A 136 16.77 -32.87 37.52
N GLY A 137 15.78 -33.76 37.45
CA GLY A 137 14.37 -33.40 37.65
C GLY A 137 14.07 -32.78 39.02
N ARG A 138 14.72 -33.23 40.11
CA ARG A 138 14.50 -32.69 41.46
C ARG A 138 15.23 -31.37 41.73
N GLU A 139 16.43 -31.18 41.19
CA GLU A 139 17.15 -29.89 41.29
C GLU A 139 16.45 -28.79 40.48
N ILE A 140 15.71 -29.13 39.41
CA ILE A 140 14.93 -28.18 38.61
C ILE A 140 13.57 -27.81 39.25
N ILE A 141 13.11 -28.53 40.28
CA ILE A 141 11.76 -28.40 40.89
C ILE A 141 11.72 -27.48 42.14
N SER A 142 12.81 -26.79 42.48
CA SER A 142 12.78 -25.58 43.32
C SER A 142 13.34 -24.43 42.48
N PRO A 143 12.59 -23.37 42.08
CA PRO A 143 11.45 -22.71 42.75
C PRO A 143 10.17 -22.64 41.87
N THR A 144 9.06 -23.20 42.33
CA THR A 144 7.77 -23.16 41.63
C THR A 144 7.12 -21.77 41.65
N ASP A 145 7.35 -20.97 42.68
CA ASP A 145 6.69 -19.66 42.84
C ASP A 145 7.31 -18.57 41.94
N THR A 146 8.61 -18.68 41.64
CA THR A 146 9.30 -17.74 40.73
C THR A 146 8.97 -18.04 39.27
N LYS A 147 8.85 -19.32 38.89
CA LYS A 147 8.49 -19.73 37.52
C LYS A 147 7.05 -19.39 37.17
N MET A 148 6.11 -19.48 38.12
CA MET A 148 4.71 -19.13 37.86
C MET A 148 4.53 -17.62 37.65
N ASN A 149 5.21 -16.78 38.46
CA ASN A 149 5.24 -15.33 38.27
C ASN A 149 5.96 -14.91 36.97
N GLN A 150 7.10 -15.54 36.63
CA GLN A 150 7.77 -15.29 35.34
C GLN A 150 6.92 -15.70 34.13
N ASN A 151 6.19 -16.81 34.21
CA ASN A 151 5.27 -17.24 33.15
C ASN A 151 4.07 -16.30 33.00
N GLN A 152 3.59 -15.71 34.10
CA GLN A 152 2.50 -14.74 34.06
C GLN A 152 2.97 -13.39 33.49
N VAL A 153 4.14 -12.90 33.91
CA VAL A 153 4.79 -11.69 33.37
C VAL A 153 5.04 -11.84 31.85
N THR A 154 5.62 -12.97 31.42
CA THR A 154 5.85 -13.25 29.99
C THR A 154 4.55 -13.39 29.19
N PHE A 155 3.48 -13.96 29.77
CA PHE A 155 2.17 -13.98 29.10
C PHE A 155 1.60 -12.57 28.89
N THR A 156 1.66 -11.70 29.90
CA THR A 156 1.23 -10.30 29.76
C THR A 156 2.06 -9.54 28.73
N GLU A 157 3.38 -9.73 28.70
CA GLU A 157 4.28 -9.13 27.70
C GLU A 157 3.94 -9.61 26.28
N ILE A 158 3.69 -10.90 26.09
CA ILE A 158 3.26 -11.44 24.79
C ILE A 158 1.92 -10.84 24.35
N GLN A 159 0.96 -10.66 25.25
CA GLN A 159 -0.32 -10.03 24.94
C GLN A 159 -0.15 -8.54 24.56
N ASN A 160 0.74 -7.82 25.25
CA ASN A 160 1.07 -6.45 24.94
C ASN A 160 1.73 -6.33 23.56
N MET A 161 2.74 -7.16 23.26
CA MET A 161 3.37 -7.21 21.93
C MET A 161 2.36 -7.54 20.82
N ARG A 162 1.42 -8.47 21.07
CA ARG A 162 0.34 -8.78 20.12
C ARG A 162 -0.63 -7.61 19.91
N ARG A 163 -0.88 -6.81 20.94
CA ARG A 163 -1.70 -5.59 20.84
C ARG A 163 -0.95 -4.53 20.05
N GLU A 164 0.30 -4.26 20.39
CA GLU A 164 1.17 -3.32 19.68
C GLU A 164 1.31 -3.69 18.21
N LYS A 165 1.56 -4.96 17.90
CA LYS A 165 1.60 -5.46 16.51
C LYS A 165 0.29 -5.21 15.76
N ARG A 166 -0.86 -5.37 16.41
CA ARG A 166 -2.17 -5.07 15.79
C ARG A 166 -2.33 -3.58 15.49
N ILE A 167 -1.92 -2.72 16.43
CA ILE A 167 -1.96 -1.26 16.25
C ILE A 167 -1.01 -0.86 15.12
N PHE A 168 0.22 -1.38 15.12
CA PHE A 168 1.20 -1.16 14.07
C PHE A 168 0.68 -1.59 12.70
N ASN A 169 0.16 -2.80 12.58
CA ASN A 169 -0.43 -3.29 11.32
C ASN A 169 -1.59 -2.41 10.86
N HIS A 170 -2.46 -1.98 11.78
CA HIS A 170 -3.56 -1.09 11.46
C HIS A 170 -3.06 0.27 10.93
N ASN A 171 -2.03 0.84 11.54
CA ASN A 171 -1.42 2.08 11.08
C ASN A 171 -0.82 1.95 9.67
N VAL A 172 -0.11 0.85 9.39
CA VAL A 172 0.44 0.56 8.06
C VAL A 172 -0.68 0.47 7.03
N GLU A 173 -1.77 -0.25 7.33
CA GLU A 173 -2.91 -0.37 6.42
C GLU A 173 -3.64 0.96 6.20
N ASN A 174 -3.75 1.81 7.22
CA ASN A 174 -4.31 3.15 7.05
C ASN A 174 -3.45 4.01 6.12
N LEU A 175 -2.13 4.01 6.30
CA LEU A 175 -1.20 4.74 5.42
C LEU A 175 -1.26 4.22 3.96
N LYS A 176 -1.41 2.91 3.76
CA LYS A 176 -1.61 2.34 2.41
C LYS A 176 -2.90 2.84 1.76
N ARG A 177 -4.01 2.91 2.51
CA ARG A 177 -5.28 3.44 2.00
C ARG A 177 -5.19 4.92 1.66
N GLU A 178 -4.54 5.71 2.51
CA GLU A 178 -4.29 7.13 2.24
C GLU A 178 -3.46 7.33 0.98
N LEU A 179 -2.38 6.54 0.83
CA LEU A 179 -1.55 6.55 -0.37
C LEU A 179 -2.36 6.25 -1.64
N GLU A 180 -3.24 5.24 -1.59
CA GLU A 180 -4.10 4.87 -2.71
C GLU A 180 -5.14 5.96 -3.01
N SER A 181 -5.71 6.61 -1.99
CA SER A 181 -6.58 7.77 -2.18
C SER A 181 -5.88 8.89 -2.92
N ILE A 182 -4.65 9.23 -2.51
CA ILE A 182 -3.85 10.28 -3.15
C ILE A 182 -3.50 9.92 -4.60
N LYS A 183 -3.14 8.65 -4.88
CA LYS A 183 -2.90 8.18 -6.26
C LYS A 183 -4.13 8.38 -7.14
N ASN A 184 -5.32 8.05 -6.64
CA ASN A 184 -6.58 8.23 -7.37
C ASN A 184 -6.93 9.71 -7.57
N GLU A 185 -6.66 10.57 -6.58
CA GLU A 185 -6.82 12.02 -6.71
C GLU A 185 -5.89 12.61 -7.79
N ILE A 186 -4.61 12.23 -7.79
CA ILE A 186 -3.64 12.66 -8.82
C ILE A 186 -4.14 12.24 -10.20
N LYS A 187 -4.55 10.98 -10.37
CA LYS A 187 -5.06 10.46 -11.64
C LYS A 187 -6.30 11.21 -12.12
N SER A 188 -7.22 11.54 -11.21
CA SER A 188 -8.41 12.35 -11.52
C SER A 188 -8.03 13.76 -11.99
N LEU A 189 -7.07 14.40 -11.32
CA LEU A 189 -6.56 15.71 -11.72
C LEU A 189 -5.85 15.68 -13.09
N GLU A 190 -5.08 14.63 -13.37
CA GLU A 190 -4.43 14.42 -14.68
C GLU A 190 -5.46 14.24 -15.80
N ASN A 191 -6.54 13.49 -15.55
CA ASN A 191 -7.66 13.37 -16.50
C ASN A 191 -8.35 14.72 -16.76
N SER A 192 -8.55 15.54 -15.71
CA SER A 192 -9.09 16.89 -15.85
C SER A 192 -8.17 17.79 -16.68
N LEU A 193 -6.86 17.70 -16.45
CA LEU A 193 -5.85 18.42 -17.23
C LEU A 193 -5.90 18.03 -18.71
N TYR A 194 -6.02 16.74 -18.99
CA TYR A 194 -6.18 16.22 -20.36
C TYR A 194 -7.43 16.79 -21.03
N ALA A 195 -8.59 16.77 -20.36
CA ALA A 195 -9.83 17.32 -20.88
C ALA A 195 -9.75 18.82 -21.19
N ILE A 196 -9.07 19.61 -20.33
CA ILE A 196 -8.84 21.03 -20.60
C ILE A 196 -7.96 21.22 -21.84
N ASN A 197 -6.88 20.45 -21.97
CA ASN A 197 -6.01 20.55 -23.14
C ASN A 197 -6.75 20.18 -24.44
N GLN A 198 -7.65 19.19 -24.39
CA GLN A 198 -8.50 18.84 -25.53
C GLN A 198 -9.41 20.01 -25.94
N LYS A 199 -10.14 20.60 -24.97
CA LYS A 199 -11.00 21.77 -25.22
C LYS A 199 -10.22 22.95 -25.80
N LYS A 200 -9.02 23.22 -25.28
CA LYS A 200 -8.13 24.24 -25.86
C LYS A 200 -7.79 23.94 -27.31
N GLY A 201 -7.48 22.69 -27.63
CA GLY A 201 -7.19 22.25 -29.00
C GLY A 201 -8.35 22.53 -29.95
N GLU A 202 -9.59 22.24 -29.53
CA GLU A 202 -10.82 22.52 -30.28
C GLU A 202 -11.03 24.03 -30.49
N ILE A 203 -10.79 24.85 -29.46
CA ILE A 203 -10.87 26.31 -29.57
C ILE A 203 -9.81 26.84 -30.56
N TYR A 204 -8.56 26.36 -30.47
CA TYR A 204 -7.50 26.76 -31.42
C TYR A 204 -7.84 26.36 -32.86
N ALA A 205 -8.39 25.16 -33.07
CA ALA A 205 -8.83 24.72 -34.38
C ALA A 205 -9.94 25.65 -34.93
N SER A 206 -10.87 26.05 -34.07
CA SER A 206 -11.97 26.97 -34.41
C SER A 206 -11.45 28.37 -34.78
N ILE A 207 -10.52 28.92 -34.00
CA ILE A 207 -9.84 30.20 -34.32
C ILE A 207 -9.13 30.10 -35.68
N LEU A 208 -8.44 28.99 -35.96
CA LEU A 208 -7.73 28.80 -37.23
C LEU A 208 -8.70 28.77 -38.42
N GLN A 209 -9.86 28.13 -38.27
CA GLN A 209 -10.90 28.12 -39.30
C GLN A 209 -11.48 29.53 -39.53
N LEU A 210 -11.81 30.25 -38.46
CA LEU A 210 -12.31 31.62 -38.52
C LEU A 210 -11.31 32.57 -39.20
N LYS A 211 -10.01 32.45 -38.87
CA LYS A 211 -8.96 33.21 -39.54
C LYS A 211 -8.88 32.91 -41.03
N LYS A 212 -8.97 31.64 -41.43
CA LYS A 212 -8.99 31.27 -42.86
C LYS A 212 -10.16 31.91 -43.61
N GLN A 213 -11.35 31.95 -43.01
CA GLN A 213 -12.53 32.60 -43.59
C GLN A 213 -12.32 34.12 -43.76
N ASN A 214 -11.66 34.77 -42.80
CA ASN A 214 -11.36 36.20 -42.85
C ASN A 214 -10.37 36.58 -43.96
N TYR A 215 -9.47 35.68 -44.37
CA TYR A 215 -8.53 35.92 -45.47
C TYR A 215 -9.14 35.66 -46.86
N THR A 216 -10.30 34.99 -46.93
CA THR A 216 -10.99 34.64 -48.18
C THR A 216 -12.17 35.56 -48.52
N SER A 217 -12.64 36.37 -47.56
CA SER A 217 -13.69 37.38 -47.72
C SER A 217 -13.12 38.75 -48.05
#